data_AF-A0A7J7FLL7-F1
#
_entry.id   AF-A0A7J7FLL7-F1
#
_cell.length_a   1.000
_cell.length_b   1.000
_cell.length_c   1.000
_cell.angle_alpha   90.00
_cell.angle_beta   90.00
_cell.angle_gamma   90.00
#
_symmetry.space_group_name_H-M   'P 1'
#
loop_
_entity.id
_entity.type
_entity.pdbx_description
1 polymer ?
#
loop_
_entity_poly.entity_id
_entity_poly.type
_entity_poly.pdbx_seq_one_letter_code
_entity_poly.pdbx_strand_id
1 'polypeptide(L)'
;KMESCASRCNEKFNRDAACQCDRRCPRHGDCCDDYEDLCTGEEDLEEAEPFLELEEETEEAPASNLYSAPNSCRGRCLEAFDKHHSCHCNARCQEFGNCCEDFEILCAHEGFSHSSDAITKEELQSISEKIYKVDTNKAQKEDVVLNSQNCIPPSETRDQVDHCPEPLFTYVNEKLFSKPTYAAFINLLNNYQRATGCGEHFSAQQLAEQDAFLREVMKTAVMKELYGFLRDQNRYSSEQEFVNDLKNMWFGLYSRGKDKGDSSGFEHVFSGEVKKGKVTGFHNWIRFYMQEKEGLVDYYSYIYDGPWDSYPDVLAMQFNWDGYYKEVGSAFIGSSPEFEFALYSLCFIARPGKLCQLSLGGHSLAIQSYTWNKSTYGNGKKYIATAYVVSSTQ
;
A
#
# COMPACT_ATOMS: atom_id res chain seq x y z
N LYS A 1 -22.06 42.83 -24.91
CA LYS A 1 -21.76 41.87 -23.82
C LYS A 1 -20.77 42.55 -22.88
N MET A 2 -20.45 42.02 -21.70
CA MET A 2 -19.37 42.64 -20.89
C MET A 2 -18.04 42.36 -21.60
N GLU A 3 -17.45 43.41 -22.16
CA GLU A 3 -16.29 43.38 -23.08
C GLU A 3 -15.06 44.08 -22.48
N SER A 4 -15.09 44.34 -21.17
CA SER A 4 -14.05 45.08 -20.44
C SER A 4 -13.75 44.45 -19.09
N CYS A 5 -12.50 44.57 -18.65
CA CYS A 5 -11.97 44.14 -17.36
C CYS A 5 -12.01 45.20 -16.26
N ALA A 6 -12.58 46.37 -16.52
CA ALA A 6 -12.79 47.40 -15.49
C ALA A 6 -13.57 46.82 -14.29
N SER A 7 -12.92 46.78 -13.12
CA SER A 7 -13.44 46.18 -11.87
C SER A 7 -13.69 44.67 -11.90
N ARG A 8 -13.11 43.93 -12.85
CA ARG A 8 -13.27 42.47 -13.02
C ARG A 8 -11.97 41.67 -12.94
N CYS A 9 -10.84 42.33 -12.65
CA CYS A 9 -9.56 41.65 -12.49
C CYS A 9 -9.61 40.57 -11.39
N ASN A 10 -9.11 39.37 -11.70
CA ASN A 10 -9.10 38.19 -10.84
C ASN A 10 -10.48 37.56 -10.55
N GLU A 11 -11.49 37.79 -11.39
CA GLU A 11 -12.77 37.10 -11.27
C GLU A 11 -12.63 35.59 -11.56
N LYS A 12 -13.69 34.81 -11.28
CA LYS A 12 -13.73 33.39 -11.67
C LYS A 12 -14.20 33.28 -13.11
N PHE A 13 -13.63 32.31 -13.84
CA PHE A 13 -14.02 31.98 -15.21
C PHE A 13 -15.55 31.88 -15.36
N ASN A 14 -16.09 32.62 -16.32
CA ASN A 14 -17.51 32.63 -16.64
C ASN A 14 -17.72 32.29 -18.12
N ARG A 15 -18.31 31.12 -18.37
CA ARG A 15 -18.55 30.59 -19.71
C ARG A 15 -19.50 31.44 -20.57
N ASP A 16 -20.35 32.24 -19.93
CA ASP A 16 -21.33 33.09 -20.62
C ASP A 16 -20.79 34.51 -20.92
N ALA A 17 -19.59 34.84 -20.42
CA ALA A 17 -18.92 36.09 -20.72
C ALA A 17 -18.32 36.10 -22.14
N ALA A 18 -18.26 37.26 -22.77
CA ALA A 18 -17.64 37.41 -24.09
C ALA A 18 -16.11 37.22 -24.04
N CYS A 19 -15.52 37.55 -22.90
CA CYS A 19 -14.10 37.51 -22.60
C CYS A 19 -13.90 37.42 -21.08
N GLN A 20 -12.74 36.93 -20.65
CA GLN A 20 -12.38 36.65 -19.26
C GLN A 20 -11.42 37.70 -18.70
N CYS A 21 -11.49 37.90 -17.39
CA CYS A 21 -10.57 38.76 -16.64
C CYS A 21 -9.90 38.02 -15.47
N ASP A 22 -9.83 36.69 -15.56
CA ASP A 22 -9.15 35.84 -14.59
C ASP A 22 -7.68 35.61 -14.97
N ARG A 23 -6.83 35.32 -13.98
CA ARG A 23 -5.37 35.14 -14.18
C ARG A 23 -4.97 34.07 -15.20
N ARG A 24 -5.89 33.19 -15.59
CA ARG A 24 -5.61 32.12 -16.57
C ARG A 24 -6.05 32.49 -17.98
N CYS A 25 -6.77 33.60 -18.18
CA CYS A 25 -7.22 34.00 -19.52
C CYS A 25 -6.06 34.14 -20.53
N PRO A 26 -4.84 34.60 -20.17
CA PRO A 26 -3.76 34.71 -21.15
C PRO A 26 -3.30 33.33 -21.66
N ARG A 27 -3.43 32.29 -20.83
CA ARG A 27 -3.13 30.90 -21.24
C ARG A 27 -4.18 30.30 -22.14
N HIS A 28 -5.41 30.79 -22.06
CA HIS A 28 -6.56 30.28 -22.82
C HIS A 28 -6.90 31.14 -24.04
N GLY A 29 -6.32 32.33 -24.17
CA GLY A 29 -6.50 33.24 -25.31
C GLY A 29 -7.89 33.87 -25.36
N ASP A 30 -8.56 33.99 -24.21
CA ASP A 30 -9.93 34.47 -24.08
C ASP A 30 -10.06 35.72 -23.20
N CYS A 31 -8.97 36.45 -22.96
CA CYS A 31 -8.97 37.71 -22.21
C CYS A 31 -9.80 38.81 -22.88
N CYS A 32 -10.31 39.76 -22.09
CA CYS A 32 -10.85 41.00 -22.66
C CYS A 32 -9.73 41.88 -23.21
N ASP A 33 -10.06 42.72 -24.20
CA ASP A 33 -9.09 43.55 -24.92
C ASP A 33 -8.30 44.50 -24.00
N ASP A 34 -8.89 44.91 -22.88
CA ASP A 34 -8.31 45.81 -21.88
C ASP A 34 -7.73 45.08 -20.64
N TYR A 35 -7.62 43.74 -20.68
CA TYR A 35 -7.12 42.96 -19.56
C TYR A 35 -5.68 43.33 -19.16
N GLU A 36 -4.79 43.46 -20.14
CA GLU A 36 -3.40 43.85 -19.88
C GLU A 36 -3.36 45.27 -19.28
N ASP A 37 -4.03 46.24 -19.91
CA ASP A 37 -4.00 47.62 -19.45
C ASP A 37 -4.58 47.84 -18.03
N LEU A 38 -5.56 47.02 -17.62
CA LEU A 38 -6.27 47.20 -16.34
C LEU A 38 -5.89 46.21 -15.25
N CYS A 39 -5.46 44.99 -15.60
CA CYS A 39 -5.24 43.90 -14.65
C CYS A 39 -3.78 43.48 -14.53
N THR A 40 -2.89 43.95 -15.40
CA THR A 40 -1.45 43.65 -15.33
C THR A 40 -0.61 44.87 -14.92
N GLY A 41 -1.22 45.98 -14.48
CA GLY A 41 -0.55 47.24 -14.13
C GLY A 41 -0.84 47.80 -12.73
N GLU A 42 -0.44 47.08 -11.67
CA GLU A 42 0.00 47.65 -10.38
C GLU A 42 1.29 46.93 -9.95
N GLU A 43 2.38 47.71 -9.90
CA GLU A 43 3.60 47.57 -9.10
C GLU A 43 3.26 47.05 -7.67
N ASP A 44 3.95 46.08 -7.05
CA ASP A 44 5.38 46.00 -6.73
C ASP A 44 5.68 44.54 -6.26
N LEU A 45 6.70 43.79 -6.71
CA LEU A 45 7.80 44.05 -7.65
C LEU A 45 8.29 42.72 -8.26
N GLU A 46 8.00 42.54 -9.55
CA GLU A 46 8.53 41.54 -10.49
C GLU A 46 8.16 42.16 -11.86
N GLU A 47 9.02 42.43 -12.84
CA GLU A 47 9.94 41.56 -13.57
C GLU A 47 10.82 42.37 -14.57
N ALA A 48 11.81 41.66 -15.12
CA ALA A 48 12.32 41.69 -16.51
C ALA A 48 13.75 42.22 -16.74
N GLU A 49 14.65 41.27 -17.05
CA GLU A 49 15.99 41.48 -17.61
C GLU A 49 15.95 42.00 -19.07
N PRO A 50 17.10 42.38 -19.67
CA PRO A 50 17.64 41.45 -20.69
C PRO A 50 19.17 41.42 -20.92
N PHE A 51 19.68 40.20 -21.14
CA PHE A 51 20.61 39.76 -22.21
C PHE A 51 22.07 40.27 -22.24
N LEU A 52 23.05 39.39 -21.98
CA LEU A 52 24.09 38.92 -22.93
C LEU A 52 25.27 38.17 -22.25
N GLU A 53 25.57 36.99 -22.81
CA GLU A 53 26.87 36.30 -23.00
C GLU A 53 27.93 36.13 -21.88
N LEU A 54 28.33 34.84 -21.75
CA LEU A 54 29.67 34.26 -21.47
C LEU A 54 30.20 34.14 -20.02
N GLU A 55 30.50 32.87 -19.71
CA GLU A 55 31.64 32.30 -18.96
C GLU A 55 31.90 32.57 -17.46
N GLU A 56 32.19 31.43 -16.79
CA GLU A 56 33.00 31.18 -15.59
C GLU A 56 32.60 31.71 -14.18
N GLU A 57 32.63 30.74 -13.25
CA GLU A 57 32.93 30.75 -11.81
C GLU A 57 32.85 32.07 -11.02
N THR A 58 32.10 32.09 -9.89
CA THR A 58 32.63 32.30 -8.51
C THR A 58 31.53 32.41 -7.42
N GLU A 59 31.73 31.64 -6.35
CA GLU A 59 31.43 31.75 -4.90
C GLU A 59 30.33 32.64 -4.25
N GLU A 60 29.52 31.95 -3.39
CA GLU A 60 29.07 32.22 -1.99
C GLU A 60 28.34 33.55 -1.60
N ALA A 61 27.33 33.66 -0.70
CA ALA A 61 26.91 32.98 0.56
C ALA A 61 25.44 33.42 0.92
N PRO A 62 24.78 33.17 2.11
CA PRO A 62 25.20 32.48 3.34
C PRO A 62 24.16 31.50 3.98
N ALA A 63 24.67 30.76 4.97
CA ALA A 63 24.07 29.62 5.66
C ALA A 63 23.02 29.92 6.74
N SER A 64 22.07 28.99 6.90
CA SER A 64 21.49 28.64 8.21
C SER A 64 21.62 27.12 8.42
N ASN A 65 22.26 26.77 9.53
CA ASN A 65 22.96 25.50 9.75
C ASN A 65 22.06 24.30 10.05
N LEU A 66 22.22 23.24 9.26
CA LEU A 66 22.39 21.89 9.79
C LEU A 66 23.65 21.33 9.13
N TYR A 67 24.78 21.36 9.85
CA TYR A 67 26.06 20.83 9.39
C TYR A 67 25.93 19.30 9.17
N SER A 68 25.56 18.90 7.97
CA SER A 68 25.78 17.53 7.49
C SER A 68 27.29 17.39 7.30
N ALA A 69 27.91 16.48 8.06
CA ALA A 69 29.35 16.30 7.99
C ALA A 69 29.73 15.90 6.53
N PRO A 70 30.57 16.68 5.83
CA PRO A 70 30.87 16.44 4.41
C PRO A 70 31.58 15.10 4.17
N ASN A 71 32.17 14.53 5.22
CA ASN A 71 32.91 13.27 5.19
C ASN A 71 32.17 12.10 5.86
N SER A 72 30.87 12.24 6.14
CA SER A 72 30.09 11.23 6.88
C SER A 72 28.72 11.03 6.25
N CYS A 73 28.21 9.80 6.37
CA CYS A 73 26.89 9.42 5.93
C CYS A 73 25.76 9.70 6.93
N ARG A 74 26.06 10.30 8.07
CA ARG A 74 25.05 10.60 9.08
C ARG A 74 24.02 11.60 8.54
N GLY A 75 22.81 11.11 8.28
CA GLY A 75 21.72 11.90 7.69
C GLY A 75 21.86 12.14 6.18
N ARG A 76 22.76 11.42 5.50
CA ARG A 76 23.04 11.53 4.05
C ARG A 76 22.80 10.24 3.27
N CYS A 77 22.33 9.16 3.90
CA CYS A 77 22.03 7.92 3.18
C CYS A 77 21.01 8.15 2.05
N LEU A 78 21.26 7.52 0.90
CA LEU A 78 20.47 7.64 -0.33
C LEU A 78 20.47 9.04 -0.96
N GLU A 79 21.46 9.88 -0.66
CA GLU A 79 21.62 11.17 -1.31
C GLU A 79 21.75 11.07 -2.84
N ALA A 80 21.38 12.13 -3.55
CA ALA A 80 21.69 12.23 -4.98
C ALA A 80 23.21 12.37 -5.18
N PHE A 81 23.70 11.93 -6.34
CA PHE A 81 25.10 12.17 -6.69
C PHE A 81 25.35 13.68 -6.86
N ASP A 82 26.29 14.22 -6.09
CA ASP A 82 26.78 15.59 -6.20
C ASP A 82 28.31 15.61 -6.36
N LYS A 83 28.79 16.04 -7.53
CA LYS A 83 30.21 16.14 -7.87
C LYS A 83 31.04 17.00 -6.90
N HIS A 84 30.40 17.81 -6.05
CA HIS A 84 31.07 18.68 -5.08
C HIS A 84 31.30 18.01 -3.71
N HIS A 85 30.74 16.83 -3.48
CA HIS A 85 31.01 16.06 -2.26
C HIS A 85 32.30 15.24 -2.38
N SER A 86 33.10 15.24 -1.31
CA SER A 86 34.33 14.46 -1.19
C SER A 86 34.07 12.94 -1.12
N CYS A 87 32.90 12.56 -0.63
CA CYS A 87 32.42 11.20 -0.55
C CYS A 87 30.89 11.17 -0.62
N HIS A 88 30.35 10.01 -1.00
CA HIS A 88 28.94 9.83 -1.27
C HIS A 88 28.31 8.75 -0.40
N CYS A 89 27.02 8.93 -0.13
CA CYS A 89 26.23 8.01 0.68
C CYS A 89 25.06 7.40 -0.08
N ASN A 90 25.24 7.20 -1.38
CA ASN A 90 24.23 6.62 -2.27
C ASN A 90 24.55 5.16 -2.62
N ALA A 91 23.54 4.42 -3.10
CA ALA A 91 23.65 2.99 -3.37
C ALA A 91 24.72 2.60 -4.41
N ARG A 92 25.21 3.55 -5.21
CA ARG A 92 26.22 3.30 -6.25
C ARG A 92 27.62 3.75 -5.84
N CYS A 93 27.82 4.30 -4.65
CA CYS A 93 29.13 4.81 -4.25
C CYS A 93 30.21 3.71 -4.22
N GLN A 94 29.81 2.46 -3.95
CA GLN A 94 30.70 1.29 -3.96
C GLN A 94 31.19 0.97 -5.38
N GLU A 95 30.35 1.15 -6.41
CA GLU A 95 30.74 0.95 -7.82
C GLU A 95 31.81 1.95 -8.27
N PHE A 96 31.73 3.17 -7.77
CA PHE A 96 32.63 4.27 -8.12
C PHE A 96 33.78 4.48 -7.13
N GLY A 97 33.84 3.68 -6.06
CA GLY A 97 34.87 3.76 -5.03
C GLY A 97 34.91 5.11 -4.29
N ASN A 98 33.76 5.78 -4.16
CA ASN A 98 33.65 7.12 -3.60
C ASN A 98 32.72 7.20 -2.38
N CYS A 99 32.49 6.07 -1.69
CA CYS A 99 31.70 6.06 -0.45
C CYS A 99 32.37 6.83 0.69
N CYS A 100 31.59 7.42 1.59
CA CYS A 100 32.15 7.89 2.86
C CYS A 100 32.64 6.72 3.72
N GLU A 101 33.62 6.96 4.59
CA GLU A 101 34.26 5.91 5.40
C GLU A 101 33.25 5.17 6.30
N ASP A 102 32.22 5.89 6.75
CA ASP A 102 31.15 5.35 7.58
C ASP A 102 29.94 4.85 6.77
N PHE A 103 30.02 4.77 5.44
CA PHE A 103 28.94 4.28 4.58
C PHE A 103 28.54 2.85 4.93
N GLU A 104 29.50 1.96 5.15
CA GLU A 104 29.23 0.57 5.53
C GLU A 104 28.53 0.47 6.90
N ILE A 105 28.83 1.39 7.81
CA ILE A 105 28.30 1.35 9.18
C ILE A 105 26.93 2.04 9.25
N LEU A 106 26.71 3.10 8.46
CA LEU A 106 25.53 3.96 8.55
C LEU A 106 24.50 3.70 7.45
N CYS A 107 24.92 3.25 6.27
CA CYS A 107 24.05 3.11 5.10
C CYS A 107 24.06 1.71 4.44
N ALA A 108 25.05 0.83 4.70
CA ALA A 108 25.02 -0.52 4.11
C ALA A 108 23.92 -1.42 4.70
N HIS A 109 23.25 -0.99 5.77
CA HIS A 109 22.03 -1.61 6.25
C HIS A 109 20.78 -1.28 5.41
N GLU A 110 20.86 -0.31 4.47
CA GLU A 110 19.74 0.10 3.61
C GLU A 110 19.92 -0.28 2.12
N GLY A 111 20.78 -1.26 1.84
CA GLY A 111 20.97 -1.82 0.49
C GLY A 111 21.18 -3.33 0.56
N PHE A 112 20.09 -4.10 0.50
CA PHE A 112 20.06 -5.57 0.62
C PHE A 112 20.78 -6.31 -0.51
N SER A 113 22.12 -6.29 -0.52
CA SER A 113 22.92 -6.91 -1.58
C SER A 113 24.13 -7.69 -1.09
N HIS A 114 24.03 -8.35 0.07
CA HIS A 114 24.83 -9.54 0.36
C HIS A 114 23.94 -10.78 0.48
N SER A 115 24.31 -11.87 -0.19
CA SER A 115 23.63 -13.17 -0.10
C SER A 115 23.57 -13.72 1.33
N SER A 116 24.46 -13.25 2.22
CA SER A 116 24.52 -13.63 3.64
C SER A 116 23.41 -13.01 4.48
N ASP A 117 22.82 -11.91 4.03
CA ASP A 117 21.84 -11.14 4.81
C ASP A 117 20.42 -11.43 4.34
N ALA A 118 20.21 -12.36 3.42
CA ALA A 118 18.88 -12.76 2.97
C ALA A 118 18.26 -13.74 3.98
N ILE A 119 17.07 -13.41 4.49
CA ILE A 119 16.28 -14.37 5.29
C ILE A 119 16.12 -15.64 4.45
N THR A 120 16.54 -16.79 4.95
CA THR A 120 16.53 -18.08 4.25
C THR A 120 15.12 -18.67 4.14
N LYS A 121 14.95 -19.71 3.31
CA LYS A 121 13.66 -20.40 3.19
C LYS A 121 13.32 -21.13 4.50
N GLU A 122 14.32 -21.71 5.14
CA GLU A 122 14.21 -22.47 6.38
C GLU A 122 13.80 -21.55 7.54
N GLU A 123 14.35 -20.33 7.58
CA GLU A 123 13.93 -19.30 8.54
C GLU A 123 12.48 -18.87 8.30
N LEU A 124 12.06 -18.65 7.03
CA LEU A 124 10.67 -18.33 6.69
C LEU A 124 9.69 -19.43 7.12
N GLN A 125 10.03 -20.69 6.86
CA GLN A 125 9.23 -21.83 7.30
C GLN A 125 9.16 -21.93 8.82
N SER A 126 10.29 -21.73 9.51
CA SER A 126 10.36 -21.76 10.97
C SER A 126 9.52 -20.64 11.63
N ILE A 127 9.64 -19.39 11.16
CA ILE A 127 8.87 -18.28 11.73
C ILE A 127 7.38 -18.38 11.41
N SER A 128 7.00 -18.85 10.21
CA SER A 128 5.58 -19.04 9.87
C SER A 128 4.91 -20.10 10.75
N GLU A 129 5.60 -21.18 11.10
CA GLU A 129 5.10 -22.17 12.07
C GLU A 129 4.94 -21.60 13.49
N LYS A 130 5.85 -20.72 13.91
CA LYS A 130 5.72 -20.03 15.21
C LYS A 130 4.50 -19.12 15.21
N ILE A 131 4.35 -18.27 14.19
CA ILE A 131 3.21 -17.37 14.01
C ILE A 131 1.89 -18.17 14.00
N TYR A 132 1.86 -19.27 13.24
CA TYR A 132 0.74 -20.21 13.19
C TYR A 132 0.33 -20.73 14.56
N LYS A 133 1.31 -21.19 15.35
CA LYS A 133 1.07 -21.76 16.66
C LYS A 133 0.53 -20.74 17.68
N VAL A 134 0.98 -19.49 17.60
CA VAL A 134 0.62 -18.45 18.58
C VAL A 134 -0.61 -17.63 18.19
N ASP A 135 -1.19 -17.88 17.02
CA ASP A 135 -2.46 -17.28 16.64
C ASP A 135 -3.61 -17.88 17.46
N THR A 136 -3.93 -17.20 18.55
CA THR A 136 -4.97 -17.57 19.52
C THR A 136 -6.30 -16.88 19.25
N ASN A 137 -6.30 -15.84 18.40
CA ASN A 137 -7.51 -15.08 18.07
C ASN A 137 -8.30 -15.68 16.91
N LYS A 138 -7.70 -16.59 16.15
CA LYS A 138 -8.36 -17.37 15.10
C LYS A 138 -9.73 -17.95 15.46
N ALA A 139 -10.54 -18.15 14.43
CA ALA A 139 -11.74 -18.97 14.49
C ALA A 139 -11.37 -20.43 14.78
N GLN A 140 -12.16 -21.09 15.63
CA GLN A 140 -12.15 -22.54 15.76
C GLN A 140 -12.98 -23.18 14.64
N LYS A 141 -12.88 -24.51 14.51
CA LYS A 141 -13.60 -25.27 13.46
C LYS A 141 -15.12 -25.06 13.53
N GLU A 142 -15.67 -24.85 14.71
CA GLU A 142 -17.11 -24.62 14.93
C GLU A 142 -17.52 -23.16 14.77
N ASP A 143 -16.54 -22.23 14.72
CA ASP A 143 -16.83 -20.80 14.61
C ASP A 143 -17.11 -20.36 13.17
N VAL A 144 -16.74 -21.16 12.17
CA VAL A 144 -16.99 -20.88 10.74
C VAL A 144 -17.43 -22.17 10.06
N VAL A 145 -18.65 -22.19 9.52
CA VAL A 145 -19.20 -23.34 8.78
C VAL A 145 -19.51 -22.92 7.35
N LEU A 146 -18.82 -23.57 6.42
CA LEU A 146 -18.94 -23.31 5.00
C LEU A 146 -19.88 -24.31 4.31
N ASN A 147 -20.54 -23.84 3.25
CA ASN A 147 -21.22 -24.64 2.25
C ASN A 147 -20.47 -24.50 0.92
N SER A 148 -19.43 -25.32 0.74
CA SER A 148 -18.52 -25.24 -0.40
C SER A 148 -19.20 -25.49 -1.76
N GLN A 149 -20.32 -26.22 -1.77
CA GLN A 149 -21.12 -26.53 -2.95
C GLN A 149 -20.29 -27.19 -4.07
N ASN A 150 -20.05 -26.50 -5.19
CA ASN A 150 -19.49 -27.10 -6.39
C ASN A 150 -18.04 -26.65 -6.65
N CYS A 151 -17.20 -27.63 -6.98
CA CYS A 151 -15.83 -27.42 -7.48
C CYS A 151 -15.84 -27.35 -9.00
N ILE A 152 -15.12 -26.39 -9.59
CA ILE A 152 -14.93 -26.29 -11.04
C ILE A 152 -13.45 -26.40 -11.42
N PRO A 153 -13.10 -26.90 -12.62
CA PRO A 153 -11.73 -26.88 -13.10
C PRO A 153 -11.29 -25.45 -13.47
N PRO A 154 -9.97 -25.14 -13.39
CA PRO A 154 -9.44 -23.82 -13.77
C PRO A 154 -9.84 -23.35 -15.18
N SER A 155 -10.10 -24.27 -16.11
CA SER A 155 -10.50 -23.97 -17.48
C SER A 155 -11.87 -23.30 -17.61
N GLU A 156 -12.76 -23.50 -16.63
CA GLU A 156 -14.14 -22.98 -16.63
C GLU A 156 -14.25 -21.66 -15.87
N THR A 157 -13.14 -21.16 -15.32
CA THR A 157 -13.15 -19.97 -14.47
C THR A 157 -13.56 -18.67 -15.17
N ARG A 158 -13.63 -18.65 -16.50
CA ARG A 158 -13.98 -17.46 -17.28
C ARG A 158 -15.44 -17.43 -17.72
N ASP A 159 -16.17 -18.50 -17.48
CA ASP A 159 -17.51 -18.69 -18.01
C ASP A 159 -18.55 -17.82 -17.29
N GLN A 160 -18.21 -17.28 -16.11
CA GLN A 160 -19.08 -16.41 -15.30
C GLN A 160 -20.45 -17.03 -15.00
N VAL A 161 -20.45 -18.35 -14.82
CA VAL A 161 -21.63 -19.12 -14.45
C VAL A 161 -21.62 -19.34 -12.95
N ASP A 162 -22.76 -19.03 -12.32
CA ASP A 162 -23.01 -19.39 -10.94
C ASP A 162 -23.33 -20.90 -10.86
N HIS A 163 -22.48 -21.64 -10.15
CA HIS A 163 -22.66 -23.06 -9.86
C HIS A 163 -23.06 -23.33 -8.39
N CYS A 164 -23.20 -22.28 -7.59
CA CYS A 164 -23.34 -22.33 -6.14
C CYS A 164 -24.41 -21.32 -5.68
N PRO A 165 -25.70 -21.57 -5.95
CA PRO A 165 -26.78 -20.60 -5.73
C PRO A 165 -27.05 -20.28 -4.24
N GLU A 166 -26.43 -21.00 -3.31
CA GLU A 166 -26.54 -20.75 -1.87
C GLU A 166 -25.32 -19.97 -1.34
N PRO A 167 -25.43 -19.25 -0.22
CA PRO A 167 -24.28 -18.59 0.40
C PRO A 167 -23.16 -19.58 0.78
N LEU A 168 -21.91 -19.13 0.66
CA LEU A 168 -20.74 -19.88 1.13
C LEU A 168 -20.73 -19.99 2.66
N PHE A 169 -20.98 -18.89 3.38
CA PHE A 169 -20.97 -18.89 4.84
C PHE A 169 -22.35 -19.21 5.41
N THR A 170 -22.56 -20.46 5.82
CA THR A 170 -23.82 -20.86 6.50
C THR A 170 -23.88 -20.42 7.95
N TYR A 171 -22.73 -20.31 8.61
CA TYR A 171 -22.61 -19.82 9.98
C TYR A 171 -21.24 -19.22 10.25
N VAL A 172 -21.24 -18.09 10.96
CA VAL A 172 -20.04 -17.50 11.57
C VAL A 172 -20.39 -17.10 13.01
N ASN A 173 -19.54 -17.48 13.96
CA ASN A 173 -19.65 -17.03 15.35
C ASN A 173 -19.20 -15.57 15.46
N GLU A 174 -20.14 -14.64 15.32
CA GLU A 174 -19.84 -13.20 15.33
C GLU A 174 -19.31 -12.67 16.68
N LYS A 175 -19.29 -13.49 17.74
CA LYS A 175 -18.57 -13.13 18.98
C LYS A 175 -17.07 -12.93 18.72
N LEU A 176 -16.51 -13.55 17.68
CA LEU A 176 -15.15 -13.28 17.20
C LEU A 176 -14.94 -11.79 16.91
N PHE A 177 -15.95 -11.10 16.36
CA PHE A 177 -15.85 -9.70 15.96
C PHE A 177 -15.77 -8.73 17.14
N SER A 178 -16.09 -9.19 18.34
CA SER A 178 -15.89 -8.42 19.58
C SER A 178 -14.45 -8.51 20.11
N LYS A 179 -13.60 -9.40 19.58
CA LYS A 179 -12.18 -9.44 19.94
C LYS A 179 -11.50 -8.15 19.46
N PRO A 180 -10.55 -7.57 20.21
CA PRO A 180 -9.99 -6.26 19.90
C PRO A 180 -9.42 -6.11 18.48
N THR A 181 -8.71 -7.13 17.98
CA THR A 181 -8.09 -7.07 16.64
C THR A 181 -9.12 -7.19 15.52
N TYR A 182 -10.14 -8.04 15.67
CA TYR A 182 -11.27 -8.12 14.74
C TYR A 182 -12.07 -6.83 14.70
N ALA A 183 -12.44 -6.29 15.87
CA ALA A 183 -13.20 -5.04 15.95
C ALA A 183 -12.45 -3.88 15.27
N ALA A 184 -11.15 -3.73 15.55
CA ALA A 184 -10.33 -2.70 14.95
C ALA A 184 -10.18 -2.89 13.42
N PHE A 185 -10.02 -4.13 12.96
CA PHE A 185 -9.95 -4.44 11.53
C PHE A 185 -11.27 -4.15 10.79
N ILE A 186 -12.41 -4.49 11.38
CA ILE A 186 -13.74 -4.23 10.81
C ILE A 186 -13.99 -2.72 10.70
N ASN A 187 -13.58 -1.94 11.71
CA ASN A 187 -13.67 -0.48 11.64
C ASN A 187 -12.88 0.07 10.44
N LEU A 188 -11.70 -0.48 10.16
CA LEU A 188 -10.96 -0.11 8.96
C LEU A 188 -11.72 -0.42 7.68
N LEU A 189 -12.28 -1.63 7.54
CA LEU A 189 -13.02 -2.02 6.33
C LEU A 189 -14.20 -1.07 6.03
N ASN A 190 -14.85 -0.53 7.06
CA ASN A 190 -15.97 0.41 6.90
C ASN A 190 -15.56 1.77 6.33
N ASN A 191 -14.26 2.09 6.32
CA ASN A 191 -13.76 3.36 5.78
C ASN A 191 -13.58 3.37 4.27
N TYR A 192 -13.47 2.20 3.66
CA TYR A 192 -13.11 2.06 2.26
C TYR A 192 -14.34 1.86 1.38
N GLN A 193 -14.40 2.62 0.29
CA GLN A 193 -15.42 2.46 -0.74
C GLN A 193 -14.86 1.63 -1.90
N ARG A 194 -15.69 0.76 -2.49
CA ARG A 194 -15.25 -0.13 -3.59
C ARG A 194 -14.80 0.58 -4.87
N ALA A 195 -15.24 1.83 -5.08
CA ALA A 195 -15.02 2.56 -6.33
C ALA A 195 -13.66 3.27 -6.34
N THR A 196 -12.81 2.93 -7.31
CA THR A 196 -11.52 3.61 -7.52
C THR A 196 -11.66 4.91 -8.31
N GLY A 197 -10.66 5.80 -8.22
CA GLY A 197 -10.59 7.02 -9.04
C GLY A 197 -11.18 8.29 -8.40
N CYS A 198 -11.50 8.25 -7.11
CA CYS A 198 -11.64 9.45 -6.28
C CYS A 198 -10.45 9.48 -5.31
N GLY A 199 -9.79 10.62 -5.13
CA GLY A 199 -8.70 10.73 -4.15
C GLY A 199 -9.20 10.37 -2.76
N GLU A 200 -8.50 9.45 -2.08
CA GLU A 200 -8.86 9.04 -0.73
C GLU A 200 -8.44 10.15 0.25
N HIS A 201 -9.43 10.81 0.85
CA HIS A 201 -9.21 11.75 1.93
C HIS A 201 -9.68 11.14 3.24
N PHE A 202 -8.74 10.59 4.01
CA PHE A 202 -9.05 10.08 5.34
C PHE A 202 -9.31 11.22 6.33
N SER A 203 -10.43 11.13 7.04
CA SER A 203 -10.69 11.99 8.20
C SER A 203 -9.73 11.66 9.35
N ALA A 204 -9.62 12.57 10.32
CA ALA A 204 -8.83 12.34 11.53
C ALA A 204 -9.27 11.08 12.29
N GLN A 205 -10.56 10.74 12.26
CA GLN A 205 -11.07 9.51 12.85
C GLN A 205 -10.54 8.27 12.12
N GLN A 206 -10.58 8.27 10.79
CA GLN A 206 -10.12 7.14 9.98
C GLN A 206 -8.61 6.90 10.13
N LEU A 207 -7.83 7.97 10.23
CA LEU A 207 -6.40 7.88 10.57
C LEU A 207 -6.19 7.31 11.98
N ALA A 208 -7.01 7.72 12.95
CA ALA A 208 -6.95 7.18 14.31
C ALA A 208 -7.35 5.70 14.39
N GLU A 209 -8.22 5.23 13.49
CA GLU A 209 -8.59 3.82 13.36
C GLU A 209 -7.43 2.97 12.79
N GLN A 210 -6.65 3.50 11.85
CA GLN A 210 -5.39 2.86 11.41
C GLN A 210 -4.42 2.68 12.57
N ASP A 211 -4.24 3.73 13.38
CA ASP A 211 -3.40 3.66 14.58
C ASP A 211 -3.97 2.71 15.63
N ALA A 212 -5.30 2.65 15.78
CA ALA A 212 -5.95 1.72 16.70
C ALA A 212 -5.71 0.26 16.28
N PHE A 213 -5.88 -0.06 15.00
CA PHE A 213 -5.60 -1.40 14.49
C PHE A 213 -4.16 -1.82 14.73
N LEU A 214 -3.19 -0.97 14.36
CA LEU A 214 -1.77 -1.26 14.59
C LEU A 214 -1.47 -1.46 16.07
N ARG A 215 -2.03 -0.64 16.96
CA ARG A 215 -1.89 -0.82 18.42
C ARG A 215 -2.47 -2.15 18.90
N GLU A 216 -3.63 -2.57 18.42
CA GLU A 216 -4.24 -3.83 18.85
C GLU A 216 -3.47 -5.06 18.33
N VAL A 217 -3.06 -5.07 17.06
CA VAL A 217 -2.33 -6.22 16.51
C VAL A 217 -0.96 -6.39 17.16
N MET A 218 -0.26 -5.30 17.48
CA MET A 218 1.06 -5.35 18.14
C MET A 218 1.01 -5.90 19.57
N LYS A 219 -0.14 -5.91 20.23
CA LYS A 219 -0.29 -6.55 21.56
C LYS A 219 -0.24 -8.08 21.47
N THR A 220 -0.55 -8.64 20.31
CA THR A 220 -0.72 -10.09 20.10
C THR A 220 0.62 -10.83 20.11
N ALA A 221 0.59 -12.12 20.42
CA ALA A 221 1.77 -12.97 20.31
C ALA A 221 2.25 -13.11 18.86
N VAL A 222 1.32 -13.10 17.89
CA VAL A 222 1.60 -13.16 16.44
C VAL A 222 2.55 -12.03 16.02
N MET A 223 2.20 -10.78 16.30
CA MET A 223 3.02 -9.64 15.88
C MET A 223 4.32 -9.52 16.69
N LYS A 224 4.33 -10.01 17.94
CA LYS A 224 5.55 -10.09 18.76
C LYS A 224 6.55 -11.10 18.21
N GLU A 225 6.09 -12.28 17.75
CA GLU A 225 6.95 -13.26 17.07
C GLU A 225 7.52 -12.68 15.78
N LEU A 226 6.68 -12.04 14.96
CA LEU A 226 7.12 -11.40 13.72
C LEU A 226 8.17 -10.31 13.98
N TYR A 227 7.88 -9.37 14.88
CA TYR A 227 8.80 -8.29 15.20
C TYR A 227 10.11 -8.82 15.79
N GLY A 228 10.03 -9.76 16.74
CA GLY A 228 11.21 -10.39 17.34
C GLY A 228 12.11 -11.02 16.29
N PHE A 229 11.53 -11.82 15.38
CA PHE A 229 12.25 -12.41 14.26
C PHE A 229 12.90 -11.36 13.35
N LEU A 230 12.14 -10.35 12.92
CA LEU A 230 12.65 -9.32 12.01
C LEU A 230 13.75 -8.48 12.66
N ARG A 231 13.67 -8.21 13.96
CA ARG A 231 14.73 -7.55 14.73
C ARG A 231 15.99 -8.42 14.79
N ASP A 232 15.85 -9.71 15.06
CA ASP A 232 16.98 -10.65 15.11
C ASP A 232 17.64 -10.82 13.72
N GLN A 233 16.88 -10.57 12.65
CA GLN A 233 17.33 -10.48 11.26
C GLN A 233 17.84 -9.07 10.88
N ASN A 234 18.05 -8.19 11.85
CA ASN A 234 18.50 -6.80 11.69
C ASN A 234 17.65 -5.96 10.72
N ARG A 235 16.34 -6.24 10.61
CA ARG A 235 15.42 -5.47 9.74
C ARG A 235 14.87 -4.23 10.40
N TYR A 236 14.78 -4.22 11.72
CA TYR A 236 14.25 -3.10 12.51
C TYR A 236 15.02 -2.99 13.82
N SER A 237 15.34 -1.76 14.20
CA SER A 237 16.07 -1.45 15.44
C SER A 237 15.13 -1.32 16.65
N SER A 238 13.86 -0.97 16.42
CA SER A 238 12.87 -0.75 17.48
C SER A 238 11.45 -1.10 17.04
N GLU A 239 10.57 -1.38 18.01
CA GLU A 239 9.16 -1.67 17.74
C GLU A 239 8.46 -0.45 17.12
N GLN A 240 8.81 0.76 17.57
CA GLN A 240 8.28 2.00 17.02
C GLN A 240 8.63 2.17 15.54
N GLU A 241 9.88 1.85 15.15
CA GLU A 241 10.29 1.86 13.75
C GLU A 241 9.48 0.87 12.93
N PHE A 242 9.33 -0.36 13.42
CA PHE A 242 8.53 -1.38 12.76
C PHE A 242 7.06 -0.96 12.58
N VAL A 243 6.43 -0.42 13.62
CA VAL A 243 5.04 0.06 13.56
C VAL A 243 4.88 1.23 12.58
N ASN A 244 5.83 2.17 12.58
CA ASN A 244 5.82 3.27 11.61
C ASN A 244 5.98 2.75 10.18
N ASP A 245 6.83 1.74 9.98
CA ASP A 245 7.02 1.12 8.67
C ASP A 245 5.77 0.37 8.22
N LEU A 246 5.15 -0.42 9.10
CA LEU A 246 3.86 -1.08 8.83
C LEU A 246 2.78 -0.06 8.45
N LYS A 247 2.72 1.08 9.16
CA LYS A 247 1.76 2.13 8.87
C LYS A 247 1.93 2.66 7.45
N ASN A 248 3.15 3.02 7.08
CA ASN A 248 3.43 3.52 5.73
C ASN A 248 3.27 2.44 4.66
N MET A 249 3.74 1.21 4.93
CA MET A 249 3.69 0.07 4.02
C MET A 249 2.25 -0.26 3.61
N TRP A 250 1.33 -0.30 4.58
CA TRP A 250 -0.04 -0.76 4.38
C TRP A 250 -1.04 0.37 4.13
N PHE A 251 -0.91 1.49 4.83
CA PHE A 251 -1.88 2.59 4.77
C PHE A 251 -1.38 3.82 4.02
N GLY A 252 -0.11 3.84 3.64
CA GLY A 252 0.44 4.91 2.81
C GLY A 252 -0.24 4.94 1.45
N LEU A 253 -0.74 6.12 1.08
CA LEU A 253 -1.48 6.33 -0.16
C LEU A 253 -0.57 6.38 -1.38
N TYR A 254 -0.98 5.69 -2.44
CA TYR A 254 -0.35 5.78 -3.76
C TYR A 254 -1.40 5.80 -4.87
N SER A 255 -0.97 6.16 -6.09
CA SER A 255 -1.87 6.46 -7.21
C SER A 255 -1.94 5.32 -8.21
N ARG A 256 -3.00 4.52 -8.22
CA ARG A 256 -3.22 3.43 -9.19
C ARG A 256 -3.83 3.89 -10.50
N GLY A 257 -4.42 5.09 -10.50
CA GLY A 257 -5.04 5.77 -11.64
C GLY A 257 -4.29 7.04 -12.08
N LYS A 258 -5.03 7.98 -12.70
CA LYS A 258 -4.54 9.32 -13.03
C LYS A 258 -4.67 10.28 -11.84
N ASP A 259 -5.49 9.93 -10.87
CA ASP A 259 -5.77 10.71 -9.67
C ASP A 259 -4.70 10.49 -8.61
N LYS A 260 -4.38 11.54 -7.83
CA LYS A 260 -3.32 11.52 -6.83
C LYS A 260 -3.83 10.86 -5.54
N GLY A 261 -3.28 9.69 -5.19
CA GLY A 261 -3.46 9.03 -3.88
C GLY A 261 -4.83 8.42 -3.69
N ASP A 262 -5.22 7.50 -4.59
CA ASP A 262 -6.54 6.87 -4.62
C ASP A 262 -6.56 5.46 -4.04
N SER A 263 -5.44 4.98 -3.49
CA SER A 263 -5.35 3.60 -3.00
C SER A 263 -4.28 3.35 -1.95
N SER A 264 -4.51 2.32 -1.13
CA SER A 264 -3.52 1.78 -0.17
C SER A 264 -3.36 0.26 -0.29
N GLY A 265 -2.30 -0.27 0.33
CA GLY A 265 -2.07 -1.72 0.37
C GLY A 265 -3.16 -2.46 1.17
N PHE A 266 -3.62 -1.86 2.26
CA PHE A 266 -4.69 -2.40 3.08
C PHE A 266 -6.00 -2.46 2.31
N GLU A 267 -6.40 -1.34 1.68
CA GLU A 267 -7.61 -1.28 0.87
C GLU A 267 -7.59 -2.38 -0.18
N HIS A 268 -6.51 -2.46 -0.96
CA HIS A 268 -6.46 -3.43 -2.03
C HIS A 268 -6.53 -4.87 -1.54
N VAL A 269 -5.67 -5.25 -0.60
CA VAL A 269 -5.57 -6.65 -0.16
C VAL A 269 -6.82 -7.08 0.60
N PHE A 270 -7.23 -6.29 1.61
CA PHE A 270 -8.26 -6.70 2.56
C PHE A 270 -9.66 -6.20 2.19
N SER A 271 -9.82 -4.95 1.74
CA SER A 271 -11.15 -4.40 1.40
C SER A 271 -11.61 -4.81 -0.01
N GLY A 272 -10.68 -4.79 -0.97
CA GLY A 272 -10.96 -4.96 -2.40
C GLY A 272 -11.38 -3.68 -3.10
N GLU A 273 -11.07 -3.61 -4.39
CA GLU A 273 -11.31 -2.45 -5.27
C GLU A 273 -11.92 -2.91 -6.60
N VAL A 274 -12.82 -2.12 -7.18
CA VAL A 274 -13.27 -2.31 -8.56
C VAL A 274 -12.48 -1.40 -9.49
N LYS A 275 -11.75 -2.02 -10.44
CA LYS A 275 -10.96 -1.33 -11.45
C LYS A 275 -11.31 -1.82 -12.84
N LYS A 276 -11.73 -0.90 -13.71
CA LYS A 276 -12.14 -1.21 -15.10
C LYS A 276 -13.19 -2.33 -15.19
N GLY A 277 -14.17 -2.31 -14.28
CA GLY A 277 -15.26 -3.29 -14.24
C GLY A 277 -14.86 -4.68 -13.74
N LYS A 278 -13.70 -4.81 -13.08
CA LYS A 278 -13.24 -6.06 -12.47
C LYS A 278 -12.89 -5.85 -11.00
N VAL A 279 -13.20 -6.84 -10.17
CA VAL A 279 -12.74 -6.87 -8.78
C VAL A 279 -11.25 -7.18 -8.74
N THR A 280 -10.49 -6.34 -8.06
CA THR A 280 -9.05 -6.49 -7.84
C THR A 280 -8.76 -6.47 -6.35
N GLY A 281 -7.83 -7.31 -5.89
CA GLY A 281 -7.66 -7.51 -4.45
C GLY A 281 -8.81 -8.33 -3.86
N PHE A 282 -9.32 -7.97 -2.68
CA PHE A 282 -10.42 -8.69 -1.99
C PHE A 282 -10.00 -10.14 -1.66
N HIS A 283 -9.09 -10.30 -0.70
CA HIS A 283 -8.50 -11.59 -0.32
C HIS A 283 -8.77 -11.98 1.14
N ASN A 284 -9.79 -11.41 1.77
CA ASN A 284 -10.07 -11.58 3.19
C ASN A 284 -11.45 -12.15 3.49
N TRP A 285 -11.49 -13.20 4.31
CA TRP A 285 -12.73 -13.91 4.63
C TRP A 285 -13.72 -13.10 5.47
N ILE A 286 -13.26 -12.20 6.35
CA ILE A 286 -14.14 -11.35 7.16
C ILE A 286 -14.87 -10.39 6.24
N ARG A 287 -14.15 -9.75 5.31
CA ARG A 287 -14.73 -8.88 4.28
C ARG A 287 -15.71 -9.65 3.40
N PHE A 288 -15.35 -10.86 2.97
CA PHE A 288 -16.24 -11.71 2.17
C PHE A 288 -17.54 -12.01 2.91
N TYR A 289 -17.44 -12.54 4.13
CA TYR A 289 -18.59 -12.88 4.96
C TYR A 289 -19.54 -11.69 5.16
N MET A 290 -18.99 -10.51 5.50
CA MET A 290 -19.81 -9.32 5.73
C MET A 290 -20.56 -8.88 4.47
N GLN A 291 -19.89 -8.91 3.31
CA GLN A 291 -20.49 -8.51 2.04
C GLN A 291 -21.47 -9.55 1.49
N GLU A 292 -21.23 -10.85 1.72
CA GLU A 292 -22.18 -11.91 1.38
C GLU A 292 -23.44 -11.80 2.24
N LYS A 293 -23.29 -11.56 3.55
CA LYS A 293 -24.40 -11.32 4.47
C LYS A 293 -25.26 -10.10 4.09
N GLU A 294 -24.64 -9.08 3.48
CA GLU A 294 -25.33 -7.90 2.94
C GLU A 294 -25.98 -8.14 1.57
N GLY A 295 -25.79 -9.33 0.96
CA GLY A 295 -26.27 -9.65 -0.38
C GLY A 295 -25.48 -8.96 -1.50
N LEU A 296 -24.28 -8.46 -1.19
CA LEU A 296 -23.40 -7.79 -2.14
C LEU A 296 -22.39 -8.74 -2.78
N VAL A 297 -22.02 -9.82 -2.08
CA VAL A 297 -21.19 -10.89 -2.65
C VAL A 297 -22.07 -12.10 -2.95
N ASP A 298 -21.87 -12.67 -4.13
CA ASP A 298 -22.50 -13.88 -4.62
C ASP A 298 -21.41 -14.89 -5.00
N TYR A 299 -21.36 -16.02 -4.27
CA TYR A 299 -20.33 -17.04 -4.40
C TYR A 299 -20.67 -18.00 -5.55
N TYR A 300 -19.79 -18.15 -6.54
CA TYR A 300 -20.10 -18.91 -7.74
C TYR A 300 -19.57 -20.34 -7.72
N SER A 301 -18.37 -20.56 -7.15
CA SER A 301 -17.68 -21.85 -7.07
C SER A 301 -16.33 -21.73 -6.40
N TYR A 302 -15.73 -22.87 -6.05
CA TYR A 302 -14.32 -22.97 -5.71
C TYR A 302 -13.53 -23.76 -6.75
N ILE A 303 -12.24 -23.47 -6.84
CA ILE A 303 -11.28 -24.17 -7.72
C ILE A 303 -10.16 -24.82 -6.90
N TYR A 304 -9.99 -24.36 -5.67
CA TYR A 304 -9.04 -24.92 -4.73
C TYR A 304 -9.61 -24.84 -3.33
N ASP A 305 -9.50 -25.96 -2.64
CA ASP A 305 -9.78 -26.14 -1.24
C ASP A 305 -8.56 -26.85 -0.66
N GLY A 306 -7.96 -26.28 0.39
CA GLY A 306 -6.68 -26.72 0.92
C GLY A 306 -6.70 -28.24 1.18
N PRO A 307 -5.61 -28.99 0.91
CA PRO A 307 -5.61 -30.44 1.13
C PRO A 307 -5.59 -30.83 2.61
N TRP A 308 -5.74 -29.86 3.52
CA TRP A 308 -5.74 -30.05 4.96
C TRP A 308 -7.07 -29.60 5.53
N ASP A 309 -7.60 -30.36 6.49
CA ASP A 309 -8.78 -30.01 7.28
C ASP A 309 -8.43 -29.11 8.50
N SER A 310 -7.22 -28.54 8.47
CA SER A 310 -6.61 -27.78 9.55
C SER A 310 -6.75 -26.27 9.33
N TYR A 311 -6.61 -25.51 10.42
CA TYR A 311 -6.60 -24.06 10.38
C TYR A 311 -5.28 -23.52 9.76
N PRO A 312 -5.27 -22.29 9.20
CA PRO A 312 -6.38 -21.70 8.45
C PRO A 312 -6.61 -22.53 7.18
N ASP A 313 -7.87 -22.64 6.79
CA ASP A 313 -8.19 -23.20 5.48
C ASP A 313 -7.85 -22.17 4.38
N VAL A 314 -7.61 -22.63 3.16
CA VAL A 314 -7.28 -21.79 2.01
C VAL A 314 -8.24 -22.13 0.87
N LEU A 315 -9.12 -21.18 0.56
CA LEU A 315 -10.04 -21.31 -0.57
C LEU A 315 -9.61 -20.38 -1.70
N ALA A 316 -9.62 -20.90 -2.92
CA ALA A 316 -9.65 -20.09 -4.13
C ALA A 316 -11.02 -20.19 -4.78
N MET A 317 -11.69 -19.04 -4.86
CA MET A 317 -13.11 -18.94 -5.17
C MET A 317 -13.39 -17.96 -6.29
N GLN A 318 -14.49 -18.21 -6.99
CA GLN A 318 -15.13 -17.29 -7.91
C GLN A 318 -16.28 -16.61 -7.20
N PHE A 319 -16.44 -15.32 -7.47
CA PHE A 319 -17.59 -14.60 -6.94
C PHE A 319 -17.90 -13.36 -7.76
N ASN A 320 -19.14 -12.94 -7.66
CA ASN A 320 -19.57 -11.62 -8.04
C ASN A 320 -19.60 -10.72 -6.80
N TRP A 321 -19.14 -9.48 -6.93
CA TRP A 321 -19.28 -8.46 -5.90
C TRP A 321 -19.98 -7.24 -6.50
N ASP A 322 -21.25 -7.06 -6.14
CA ASP A 322 -22.10 -5.95 -6.57
C ASP A 322 -22.12 -5.76 -8.11
N GLY A 323 -22.35 -6.85 -8.83
CA GLY A 323 -22.37 -6.87 -10.29
C GLY A 323 -20.99 -7.00 -10.95
N TYR A 324 -19.89 -6.99 -10.18
CA TYR A 324 -18.53 -7.12 -10.72
C TYR A 324 -17.96 -8.51 -10.46
N TYR A 325 -17.58 -9.19 -11.54
CA TYR A 325 -17.02 -10.54 -11.46
C TYR A 325 -15.54 -10.55 -11.04
N LYS A 326 -15.19 -11.52 -10.19
CA LYS A 326 -13.82 -11.93 -9.88
C LYS A 326 -13.58 -13.36 -10.35
N GLU A 327 -12.68 -13.52 -11.32
CA GLU A 327 -12.33 -14.82 -11.91
C GLU A 327 -11.78 -15.78 -10.85
N VAL A 328 -10.75 -15.38 -10.10
CA VAL A 328 -10.24 -16.17 -8.96
C VAL A 328 -9.76 -15.22 -7.86
N GLY A 329 -10.23 -15.43 -6.64
CA GLY A 329 -9.70 -14.84 -5.42
C GLY A 329 -9.36 -15.91 -4.41
N SER A 330 -8.12 -15.92 -3.92
CA SER A 330 -7.73 -16.78 -2.81
C SER A 330 -7.77 -16.04 -1.48
N ALA A 331 -8.21 -16.72 -0.43
CA ALA A 331 -8.28 -16.18 0.92
C ALA A 331 -7.96 -17.26 1.94
N PHE A 332 -7.36 -16.86 3.06
CA PHE A 332 -7.36 -17.68 4.27
C PHE A 332 -8.76 -17.61 4.89
N ILE A 333 -9.29 -18.74 5.35
CA ILE A 333 -10.57 -18.81 6.03
C ILE A 333 -10.38 -19.07 7.52
N GLY A 334 -11.07 -18.27 8.34
CA GLY A 334 -11.07 -18.37 9.79
C GLY A 334 -9.89 -17.67 10.46
N SER A 335 -8.97 -17.08 9.69
CA SER A 335 -7.79 -16.42 10.24
C SER A 335 -8.07 -15.18 11.06
N SER A 336 -7.19 -14.89 12.03
CA SER A 336 -7.23 -13.60 12.71
C SER A 336 -6.64 -12.50 11.82
N PRO A 337 -7.11 -11.24 11.95
CA PRO A 337 -6.56 -10.14 11.17
C PRO A 337 -5.04 -9.99 11.31
N GLU A 338 -4.52 -10.13 12.53
CA GLU A 338 -3.10 -10.04 12.82
C GLU A 338 -2.28 -11.16 12.16
N PHE A 339 -2.86 -12.34 11.97
CA PHE A 339 -2.18 -13.47 11.32
C PHE A 339 -1.93 -13.22 9.84
N GLU A 340 -2.98 -12.86 9.09
CA GLU A 340 -2.85 -12.52 7.66
C GLU A 340 -1.93 -11.30 7.48
N PHE A 341 -2.13 -10.26 8.30
CA PHE A 341 -1.32 -9.05 8.27
C PHE A 341 0.17 -9.35 8.56
N ALA A 342 0.46 -10.24 9.51
CA ALA A 342 1.82 -10.66 9.84
C ALA A 342 2.48 -11.43 8.69
N LEU A 343 1.81 -12.44 8.13
CA LEU A 343 2.40 -13.26 7.06
C LEU A 343 2.62 -12.47 5.78
N TYR A 344 1.67 -11.60 5.42
CA TYR A 344 1.83 -10.73 4.25
C TYR A 344 2.96 -9.72 4.44
N SER A 345 3.07 -9.12 5.63
CA SER A 345 4.19 -8.22 5.96
C SER A 345 5.53 -8.94 5.92
N LEU A 346 5.63 -10.12 6.54
CA LEU A 346 6.84 -10.97 6.52
C LEU A 346 7.29 -11.26 5.08
N CYS A 347 6.37 -11.73 4.24
CA CYS A 347 6.68 -12.09 2.87
C CYS A 347 7.02 -10.88 2.01
N PHE A 348 6.37 -9.74 2.23
CA PHE A 348 6.72 -8.50 1.54
C PHE A 348 8.13 -8.02 1.89
N ILE A 349 8.49 -8.05 3.18
CA ILE A 349 9.80 -7.64 3.68
C ILE A 349 10.89 -8.60 3.19
N ALA A 350 10.65 -9.92 3.27
CA ALA A 350 11.66 -10.93 2.98
C ALA A 350 11.78 -11.28 1.48
N ARG A 351 10.69 -11.16 0.71
CA ARG A 351 10.56 -11.61 -0.69
C ARG A 351 9.71 -10.63 -1.52
N PRO A 352 10.05 -9.33 -1.57
CA PRO A 352 9.27 -8.36 -2.34
C PRO A 352 9.18 -8.77 -3.82
N GLY A 353 7.95 -8.90 -4.34
CA GLY A 353 7.71 -9.28 -5.73
C GLY A 353 8.01 -10.75 -6.07
N LYS A 354 8.38 -11.58 -5.08
CA LYS A 354 8.74 -12.99 -5.28
C LYS A 354 7.83 -13.91 -4.47
N LEU A 355 7.72 -15.15 -4.94
CA LEU A 355 6.97 -16.18 -4.23
C LEU A 355 7.65 -16.49 -2.89
N CYS A 356 6.89 -16.34 -1.80
CA CYS A 356 7.33 -16.55 -0.44
C CYS A 356 6.80 -17.89 0.08
N GLN A 357 7.67 -18.89 0.17
CA GLN A 357 7.32 -20.24 0.61
C GLN A 357 7.34 -20.33 2.14
N LEU A 358 6.23 -20.73 2.73
CA LEU A 358 5.99 -20.82 4.18
C LEU A 358 5.57 -22.25 4.56
N SER A 359 5.51 -22.50 5.87
CA SER A 359 4.96 -23.73 6.44
C SER A 359 3.96 -23.36 7.53
N LEU A 360 2.74 -23.87 7.46
CA LEU A 360 1.72 -23.71 8.49
C LEU A 360 1.20 -25.08 8.91
N GLY A 361 1.35 -25.44 10.19
CA GLY A 361 0.83 -26.70 10.72
C GLY A 361 1.47 -27.93 10.06
N GLY A 362 2.68 -27.81 9.51
CA GLY A 362 3.35 -28.86 8.75
C GLY A 362 2.98 -28.90 7.26
N HIS A 363 2.12 -28.00 6.78
CA HIS A 363 1.73 -27.90 5.38
C HIS A 363 2.48 -26.78 4.67
N SER A 364 3.03 -27.08 3.49
CA SER A 364 3.70 -26.07 2.66
C SER A 364 2.66 -25.22 1.95
N LEU A 365 2.84 -23.91 2.01
CA LEU A 365 2.06 -22.95 1.22
C LEU A 365 2.93 -21.82 0.72
N ALA A 366 2.39 -21.01 -0.19
CA ALA A 366 3.09 -19.85 -0.68
C ALA A 366 2.23 -18.60 -0.62
N ILE A 367 2.87 -17.46 -0.38
CA ILE A 367 2.27 -16.13 -0.48
C ILE A 367 2.97 -15.39 -1.62
N GLN A 368 2.19 -14.79 -2.50
CA GLN A 368 2.70 -13.86 -3.50
C GLN A 368 2.42 -12.44 -3.01
N SER A 369 3.44 -11.60 -2.96
CA SER A 369 3.30 -10.16 -2.72
C SER A 369 3.90 -9.37 -3.87
N TYR A 370 3.37 -8.18 -4.15
CA TYR A 370 3.89 -7.27 -5.17
C TYR A 370 4.14 -5.89 -4.60
N THR A 371 5.17 -5.23 -5.12
CA THR A 371 5.58 -3.88 -4.71
C THR A 371 4.94 -2.82 -5.59
N TRP A 372 4.53 -1.72 -4.97
CA TRP A 372 4.20 -0.53 -5.72
C TRP A 372 5.47 0.23 -6.08
N ASN A 373 5.79 0.28 -7.39
CA ASN A 373 7.09 0.78 -7.84
C ASN A 373 7.09 2.24 -8.30
N LYS A 374 5.93 2.89 -8.47
CA LYS A 374 5.83 4.24 -9.05
C LYS A 374 6.08 5.38 -8.06
N SER A 375 6.00 5.09 -6.77
CA SER A 375 6.31 6.03 -5.68
C SER A 375 6.97 5.28 -4.52
N THR A 376 7.53 6.04 -3.59
CA THR A 376 8.18 5.54 -2.38
C THR A 376 7.73 6.32 -1.16
N TYR A 377 8.04 5.83 0.04
CA TYR A 377 7.97 6.59 1.28
C TYR A 377 9.31 6.52 2.03
N GLY A 378 9.54 7.50 2.90
CA GLY A 378 10.78 7.60 3.68
C GLY A 378 12.03 7.46 2.80
N ASN A 379 12.94 6.58 3.23
CA ASN A 379 14.22 6.28 2.59
C ASN A 379 14.06 5.36 1.36
N GLY A 380 13.18 5.72 0.42
CA GLY A 380 13.01 4.94 -0.82
C GLY A 380 12.26 3.60 -0.66
N LYS A 381 11.67 3.34 0.51
CA LYS A 381 10.88 2.13 0.78
C LYS A 381 9.62 2.09 -0.11
N LYS A 382 9.15 0.88 -0.38
CA LYS A 382 8.04 0.60 -1.30
C LYS A 382 6.78 0.20 -0.54
N TYR A 383 5.63 0.62 -1.06
CA TYR A 383 4.33 0.22 -0.54
C TYR A 383 4.00 -1.20 -1.00
N ILE A 384 3.21 -1.92 -0.21
CA ILE A 384 2.63 -3.18 -0.67
C ILE A 384 1.51 -2.88 -1.66
N ALA A 385 1.64 -3.42 -2.88
CA ALA A 385 0.62 -3.28 -3.90
C ALA A 385 -0.45 -4.36 -3.76
N THR A 386 -0.05 -5.60 -3.51
CA THR A 386 -1.00 -6.68 -3.22
C THR A 386 -0.28 -7.82 -2.52
N ALA A 387 -1.03 -8.65 -1.82
CA ALA A 387 -0.60 -9.89 -1.21
C ALA A 387 -1.77 -10.86 -1.18
N TYR A 388 -1.50 -12.13 -1.48
CA TYR A 388 -2.49 -13.19 -1.39
C TYR A 388 -1.80 -14.55 -1.23
N VAL A 389 -2.51 -15.50 -0.62
CA VAL A 389 -2.07 -16.89 -0.55
C VAL A 389 -2.23 -17.54 -1.93
N VAL A 390 -1.24 -18.27 -2.39
CA VAL A 390 -1.28 -18.93 -3.70
C VAL A 390 -1.99 -20.27 -3.57
N SER A 391 -3.02 -20.49 -4.38
CA SER A 391 -3.60 -21.81 -4.59
C SER A 391 -2.74 -22.58 -5.58
N SER A 392 -2.52 -23.88 -5.35
CA SER A 392 -1.67 -24.74 -6.21
C SER A 392 -2.24 -25.02 -7.60
N THR A 393 -3.25 -24.26 -8.01
CA THR A 393 -3.91 -24.29 -9.33
C THR A 393 -3.54 -23.10 -10.22
N GLN A 394 -2.70 -22.15 -9.75
CA GLN A 394 -2.18 -21.01 -10.53
C GLN A 394 -0.74 -21.19 -11.01
#